data_AF-A0A370GJM0-F1
#
_entry.id   AF-A0A370GJM0-F1
#
_cell.length_a   1.000
_cell.length_b   1.000
_cell.length_c   1.000
_cell.angle_alpha   90.00
_cell.angle_beta   90.00
_cell.angle_gamma   90.00
#
_symmetry.space_group_name_H-M   'P 1'
#
loop_
_entity.id
_entity.type
_entity.pdbx_description
1 polymer ?
#
loop_
_entity_poly.entity_id
_entity_poly.type
_entity_poly.pdbx_seq_one_letter_code
_entity_poly.pdbx_strand_id
1 'polypeptide(L)'
;MNQPPGNPPPHGFPPPYGPQPGQPPYGPPPGYGPPPGYGPPPGYGAPPGYGPPGQRPPYGAPLPPPGMPRPPYGPPLPPPGYYGRPYPPPRSGGGGAVGVVFAVLLVFGVVGALVVFATVGATTNDPSKYSYDTPSFTFAPPSSTTTTASSPTTSGRATTSRSASTSRAATSTKPAGPQPVLATGDNPLFRDPESGLVNIECGYPRWGATVAAAQAFFDAAKTCLDNMWKPVLQAANLPFSTPTVSVPARASGATSPCTSSGGSFAAFYCSTNHTIYMPLDTIQVDEYGDDSVIYLMVFAHEYGHHIEAISGVSQKSHKERYEAGPTSAKGLELSRRLELQAQCFGGMFIGSSNHVGTISNDQAGRTIRDNYSRGDGPGDTRDHGTKQNYGSWYEHGYTNNRTQKCNTWVASPADVS
;
A
#
# COMPACT_ATOMS: atom_id res chain seq x y z
N MET A 1 48.32 33.99 22.94
CA MET A 1 47.78 33.27 21.77
C MET A 1 47.90 31.79 22.07
N ASN A 2 46.80 31.19 22.56
CA ASN A 2 46.75 29.78 22.96
C ASN A 2 46.37 28.93 21.75
N GLN A 3 47.26 28.03 21.33
CA GLN A 3 46.92 26.89 20.49
C GLN A 3 46.51 25.70 21.38
N PRO A 4 45.48 24.94 21.03
CA PRO A 4 45.15 23.70 21.73
C PRO A 4 46.12 22.56 21.32
N PRO A 5 46.45 21.64 22.24
CA PRO A 5 47.29 20.48 21.93
C PRO A 5 46.56 19.45 21.07
N GLY A 6 47.28 18.87 20.11
CA GLY A 6 46.79 17.89 19.13
C GLY A 6 46.47 16.52 19.74
N ASN A 7 45.51 15.84 19.10
CA ASN A 7 45.09 14.48 19.43
C ASN A 7 46.20 13.44 19.14
N PRO A 8 46.34 12.39 19.98
CA PRO A 8 47.22 11.25 19.68
C PRO A 8 46.63 10.34 18.57
N PRO A 9 47.47 9.60 17.84
CA PRO A 9 47.05 8.72 16.75
C PRO A 9 46.34 7.44 17.24
N PRO A 10 45.49 6.81 16.42
CA PRO A 10 44.72 5.63 16.80
C PRO A 10 45.61 4.37 16.92
N HIS A 11 45.31 3.57 17.94
CA HIS A 11 45.93 2.28 18.22
C HIS A 11 45.69 1.27 17.09
N GLY A 12 46.77 0.59 16.70
CA GLY A 12 46.80 -0.40 15.63
C GLY A 12 46.05 -1.70 15.95
N PHE A 13 45.59 -2.33 14.87
CA PHE A 13 44.98 -3.65 14.83
C PHE A 13 45.97 -4.75 15.26
N PRO A 14 45.54 -5.77 16.02
CA PRO A 14 46.35 -6.95 16.29
C PRO A 14 46.47 -7.85 15.04
N PRO A 15 47.60 -8.56 14.86
CA PRO A 15 47.86 -9.41 13.69
C PRO A 15 47.05 -10.73 13.72
N PRO A 16 46.87 -11.39 12.55
CA PRO A 16 46.08 -12.61 12.44
C PRO A 16 46.82 -13.83 13.03
N TYR A 17 46.09 -14.63 13.80
CA TYR A 17 46.56 -15.92 14.32
C TYR A 17 46.80 -16.93 13.17
N GLY A 18 47.96 -17.59 13.23
CA GLY A 18 48.37 -18.64 12.31
C GLY A 18 47.62 -19.97 12.48
N PRO A 19 47.87 -20.95 11.59
CA PRO A 19 47.06 -22.15 11.44
C PRO A 19 47.34 -23.20 12.52
N GLN A 20 46.28 -23.76 13.11
CA GLN A 20 46.34 -24.97 13.95
C GLN A 20 46.37 -26.24 13.08
N PRO A 21 47.20 -27.25 13.39
CA PRO A 21 47.24 -28.51 12.66
C PRO A 21 46.29 -29.57 13.24
N GLY A 22 45.65 -30.34 12.35
CA GLY A 22 45.23 -31.72 12.63
C GLY A 22 43.73 -31.98 12.74
N GLN A 23 43.05 -32.18 11.61
CA GLN A 23 41.85 -33.04 11.55
C GLN A 23 42.00 -34.04 10.40
N PRO A 24 41.73 -35.35 10.62
CA PRO A 24 41.78 -36.36 9.56
C PRO A 24 40.62 -36.17 8.57
N PRO A 25 40.81 -36.45 7.27
CA PRO A 25 39.79 -36.23 6.25
C PRO A 25 38.62 -37.23 6.40
N TYR A 26 37.40 -36.70 6.39
CA TYR A 26 36.17 -37.48 6.31
C TYR A 26 36.10 -38.25 4.99
N GLY A 27 35.81 -39.55 5.07
CA GLY A 27 35.57 -40.39 3.90
C GLY A 27 34.30 -39.99 3.13
N PRO A 28 34.16 -40.42 1.87
CA PRO A 28 33.02 -40.05 1.03
C PRO A 28 31.72 -40.67 1.56
N PRO A 29 30.57 -39.97 1.45
CA PRO A 29 29.28 -40.51 1.85
C PRO A 29 28.84 -41.67 0.93
N PRO A 30 28.08 -42.65 1.45
CA PRO A 30 27.60 -43.78 0.65
C PRO A 30 26.63 -43.32 -0.43
N GLY A 31 26.80 -43.88 -1.64
CA GLY A 31 25.99 -43.59 -2.82
C GLY A 31 24.54 -44.01 -2.66
N TYR A 32 23.62 -43.11 -3.02
CA TYR A 32 22.19 -43.41 -3.10
C TYR A 32 21.91 -44.26 -4.34
N GLY A 33 21.25 -45.42 -4.14
CA GLY A 33 20.73 -46.25 -5.23
C GLY A 33 19.62 -45.53 -6.02
N PRO A 34 19.31 -45.98 -7.24
CA PRO A 34 18.35 -45.32 -8.11
C PRO A 34 16.91 -45.42 -7.54
N PRO A 35 16.08 -44.38 -7.72
CA PRO A 35 14.70 -44.38 -7.24
C PRO A 35 13.82 -45.39 -8.02
N PRO A 36 12.77 -45.96 -7.39
CA PRO A 36 11.85 -46.86 -8.08
C PRO A 36 11.08 -46.16 -9.21
N GLY A 37 11.00 -46.81 -10.37
CA GLY A 37 10.27 -46.33 -11.53
C GLY A 37 8.76 -46.24 -11.28
N TYR A 38 8.16 -45.10 -11.63
CA TYR A 38 6.71 -44.93 -11.65
C TYR A 38 6.13 -45.60 -12.90
N GLY A 39 5.12 -46.45 -12.71
CA GLY A 39 4.32 -47.03 -13.80
C GLY A 39 3.55 -45.97 -14.60
N PRO A 40 3.07 -46.31 -15.81
CA PRO A 40 2.44 -45.35 -16.70
C PRO A 40 1.10 -44.83 -16.14
N PRO A 41 0.75 -43.55 -16.36
CA PRO A 41 -0.48 -42.96 -15.87
C PRO A 41 -1.73 -43.55 -16.58
N PRO A 42 -2.90 -43.56 -15.91
CA PRO A 42 -4.16 -43.98 -16.53
C PRO A 42 -4.55 -43.10 -17.71
N GLY A 43 -4.98 -43.72 -18.80
CA GLY A 43 -5.39 -43.05 -20.03
C GLY A 43 -6.59 -42.14 -19.86
N TYR A 44 -6.46 -40.90 -20.30
CA TYR A 44 -7.57 -39.98 -20.47
C TYR A 44 -8.24 -40.24 -21.83
N GLY A 45 -9.56 -40.40 -21.81
CA GLY A 45 -10.38 -40.54 -23.01
C GLY A 45 -10.24 -39.33 -23.94
N ALA A 46 -10.41 -39.58 -25.24
CA ALA A 46 -10.24 -38.59 -26.29
C ALA A 46 -11.21 -37.39 -26.13
N PRO A 47 -10.75 -36.14 -26.32
CA PRO A 47 -11.64 -34.98 -26.36
C PRO A 47 -12.50 -34.99 -27.65
N PRO A 48 -13.72 -34.41 -27.62
CA PRO A 48 -14.57 -34.29 -28.81
C PRO A 48 -13.85 -33.49 -29.91
N GLY A 49 -13.87 -34.03 -31.13
CA GLY A 49 -13.19 -33.47 -32.30
C GLY A 49 -13.67 -32.06 -32.66
N TYR A 50 -12.73 -31.13 -32.74
CA TYR A 50 -12.92 -29.85 -33.41
C TYR A 50 -12.84 -30.07 -34.92
N GLY A 51 -13.91 -29.70 -35.63
CA GLY A 51 -13.91 -29.66 -37.10
C GLY A 51 -12.86 -28.67 -37.63
N PRO A 52 -12.40 -28.85 -38.89
CA PRO A 52 -11.32 -28.05 -39.44
C PRO A 52 -11.71 -26.57 -39.58
N PRO A 53 -10.78 -25.62 -39.41
CA PRO A 53 -11.08 -24.20 -39.52
C PRO A 53 -11.47 -23.83 -40.95
N GLY A 54 -12.62 -23.16 -41.08
CA GLY A 54 -13.14 -22.64 -42.34
C GLY A 54 -12.16 -21.68 -43.00
N GLN A 55 -11.93 -21.90 -44.29
CA GLN A 55 -11.11 -21.06 -45.15
C GLN A 55 -11.72 -19.64 -45.24
N ARG A 56 -10.86 -18.62 -45.15
CA ARG A 56 -11.24 -17.23 -45.41
C ARG A 56 -11.60 -17.07 -46.89
N PRO A 57 -12.70 -16.38 -47.24
CA PRO A 57 -12.98 -16.04 -48.65
C PRO A 57 -11.94 -15.02 -49.17
N PRO A 58 -11.54 -15.10 -50.44
CA PRO A 58 -10.66 -14.10 -51.05
C PRO A 58 -11.38 -12.74 -51.19
N TYR A 59 -10.59 -11.66 -51.10
CA TYR A 59 -11.03 -10.28 -51.28
C TYR A 59 -11.75 -10.09 -52.64
N GLY A 60 -12.96 -9.52 -52.61
CA GLY A 60 -13.63 -9.01 -53.83
C GLY A 60 -15.10 -9.37 -54.07
N ALA A 61 -15.92 -9.71 -53.06
CA ALA A 61 -17.36 -9.96 -53.27
C ALA A 61 -18.21 -8.66 -53.15
N PRO A 62 -19.27 -8.47 -53.98
CA PRO A 62 -20.12 -7.27 -53.93
C PRO A 62 -20.96 -7.19 -52.66
N LEU A 63 -21.20 -5.96 -52.16
CA LEU A 63 -22.08 -5.68 -51.03
C LEU A 63 -23.54 -6.08 -51.34
N PRO A 64 -24.29 -6.67 -50.38
CA PRO A 64 -25.70 -6.96 -50.56
C PRO A 64 -26.54 -5.67 -50.53
N PRO A 65 -27.69 -5.63 -51.22
CA PRO A 65 -28.55 -4.45 -51.30
C PRO A 65 -29.19 -4.11 -49.93
N PRO A 66 -29.43 -2.81 -49.64
CA PRO A 66 -29.99 -2.38 -48.37
C PRO A 66 -31.49 -2.74 -48.29
N GLY A 67 -31.91 -3.48 -47.25
CA GLY A 67 -33.34 -3.71 -47.00
C GLY A 67 -33.78 -4.95 -46.21
N MET A 68 -32.89 -5.79 -45.66
CA MET A 68 -33.33 -6.94 -44.84
C MET A 68 -33.24 -6.70 -43.32
N PRO A 69 -34.26 -7.07 -42.52
CA PRO A 69 -34.22 -6.98 -41.07
C PRO A 69 -33.18 -7.93 -40.45
N ARG A 70 -32.40 -7.44 -39.48
CA ARG A 70 -31.49 -8.27 -38.68
C ARG A 70 -32.28 -9.01 -37.59
N PRO A 71 -32.03 -10.32 -37.36
CA PRO A 71 -32.66 -11.03 -36.25
C PRO A 71 -32.11 -10.54 -34.88
N PRO A 72 -32.91 -10.62 -33.81
CA PRO A 72 -32.56 -10.06 -32.51
C PRO A 72 -31.40 -10.83 -31.85
N TYR A 73 -30.46 -10.06 -31.28
CA TYR A 73 -29.36 -10.59 -30.47
C TYR A 73 -29.92 -11.33 -29.25
N GLY A 74 -29.51 -12.60 -29.08
CA GLY A 74 -29.75 -13.36 -27.86
C GLY A 74 -28.96 -12.79 -26.67
N PRO A 75 -29.35 -13.14 -25.43
CA PRO A 75 -28.71 -12.61 -24.22
C PRO A 75 -27.23 -13.00 -24.12
N PRO A 76 -26.38 -12.16 -23.51
CA PRO A 76 -24.95 -12.41 -23.40
C PRO A 76 -24.65 -13.62 -22.50
N LEU A 77 -23.69 -14.43 -22.93
CA LEU A 77 -23.19 -15.61 -22.21
C LEU A 77 -22.46 -15.19 -20.92
N PRO A 78 -22.58 -15.95 -19.81
CA PRO A 78 -21.81 -15.70 -18.60
C PRO A 78 -20.31 -15.99 -18.80
N PRO A 79 -19.41 -15.29 -18.09
CA PRO A 79 -17.97 -15.51 -18.21
C PRO A 79 -17.57 -16.93 -17.79
N PRO A 80 -16.59 -17.57 -18.45
CA PRO A 80 -16.21 -18.95 -18.16
C PRO A 80 -15.53 -19.12 -16.80
N GLY A 81 -16.12 -19.97 -15.96
CA GLY A 81 -15.42 -21.09 -15.32
C GLY A 81 -14.40 -20.77 -14.22
N TYR A 82 -14.92 -20.64 -13.00
CA TYR A 82 -14.30 -21.15 -11.77
C TYR A 82 -13.81 -22.60 -12.00
N TYR A 83 -12.50 -22.83 -12.00
CA TYR A 83 -11.94 -24.19 -11.91
C TYR A 83 -11.31 -24.40 -10.54
N GLY A 84 -11.76 -25.46 -9.89
CA GLY A 84 -11.45 -25.80 -8.51
C GLY A 84 -9.97 -26.09 -8.25
N ARG A 85 -9.58 -25.83 -7.00
CA ARG A 85 -8.29 -26.17 -6.39
C ARG A 85 -8.11 -27.70 -6.34
N PRO A 86 -6.93 -28.24 -6.66
CA PRO A 86 -6.53 -29.56 -6.18
C PRO A 86 -6.04 -29.49 -4.72
N TYR A 87 -6.49 -30.43 -3.90
CA TYR A 87 -5.96 -30.69 -2.55
C TYR A 87 -4.45 -31.02 -2.60
N PRO A 88 -3.65 -30.63 -1.59
CA PRO A 88 -2.23 -31.01 -1.50
C PRO A 88 -2.05 -32.45 -0.96
N PRO A 89 -0.97 -33.17 -1.35
CA PRO A 89 -0.63 -34.48 -0.80
C PRO A 89 -0.01 -34.39 0.62
N PRO A 90 0.05 -35.50 1.38
CA PRO A 90 0.36 -35.48 2.81
C PRO A 90 1.84 -35.20 3.11
N ARG A 91 2.08 -34.54 4.25
CA ARG A 91 3.39 -34.17 4.79
C ARG A 91 4.10 -35.37 5.45
N SER A 92 5.38 -35.58 5.14
CA SER A 92 6.32 -36.35 5.95
C SER A 92 7.32 -35.41 6.62
N GLY A 93 7.46 -35.50 7.95
CA GLY A 93 8.36 -34.69 8.75
C GLY A 93 9.82 -35.14 8.69
N GLY A 94 10.72 -34.20 8.98
CA GLY A 94 12.16 -34.42 9.19
C GLY A 94 12.85 -33.07 9.35
N GLY A 95 13.33 -32.77 10.56
CA GLY A 95 13.91 -31.48 10.92
C GLY A 95 15.40 -31.31 10.54
N GLY A 96 15.92 -30.09 10.75
CA GLY A 96 17.35 -29.85 10.90
C GLY A 96 17.90 -28.58 10.23
N ALA A 97 18.18 -27.57 11.07
CA ALA A 97 19.31 -26.62 11.02
C ALA A 97 19.41 -25.47 9.98
N VAL A 98 19.29 -24.26 10.55
CA VAL A 98 20.14 -23.05 10.44
C VAL A 98 20.36 -22.36 9.08
N GLY A 99 19.85 -21.12 9.00
CA GLY A 99 20.30 -20.06 8.11
C GLY A 99 19.84 -18.71 8.63
N VAL A 100 20.66 -18.06 9.46
CA VAL A 100 20.46 -16.71 9.99
C VAL A 100 20.84 -15.70 8.91
N VAL A 101 19.89 -14.89 8.44
CA VAL A 101 20.13 -13.55 7.90
C VAL A 101 19.05 -12.63 8.46
N PHE A 102 19.49 -11.55 9.08
CA PHE A 102 18.71 -10.68 9.95
C PHE A 102 17.67 -9.84 9.19
N ALA A 103 16.46 -9.80 9.76
CA ALA A 103 15.41 -8.85 9.43
C ALA A 103 15.82 -7.42 9.79
N VAL A 104 15.61 -6.48 8.87
CA VAL A 104 15.51 -5.05 9.20
C VAL A 104 14.04 -4.66 9.04
N LEU A 105 13.27 -4.96 10.08
CA LEU A 105 12.04 -4.26 10.41
C LEU A 105 12.39 -3.33 11.57
N LEU A 106 11.94 -2.08 11.53
CA LEU A 106 11.71 -1.10 12.63
C LEU A 106 11.74 0.35 12.04
N VAL A 107 10.60 1.02 11.80
CA VAL A 107 9.71 1.79 12.72
C VAL A 107 10.16 3.25 12.88
N PHE A 108 9.25 4.23 12.66
CA PHE A 108 8.74 5.15 13.70
C PHE A 108 7.67 6.12 13.18
N GLY A 109 6.50 6.07 13.83
CA GLY A 109 5.79 7.27 14.23
C GLY A 109 6.39 7.90 15.50
N VAL A 110 6.29 9.24 15.57
CA VAL A 110 6.46 10.15 16.72
C VAL A 110 7.87 10.71 16.98
N VAL A 111 8.00 12.02 16.69
CA VAL A 111 8.90 12.92 17.43
C VAL A 111 8.16 13.40 18.68
N GLY A 112 8.70 13.13 19.87
CA GLY A 112 8.19 13.71 21.11
C GLY A 112 8.61 13.01 22.40
N ALA A 113 9.77 13.41 22.92
CA ALA A 113 10.25 13.28 24.31
C ALA A 113 10.94 11.98 24.77
N LEU A 114 12.11 12.21 25.36
CA LEU A 114 13.09 11.27 25.91
C LEU A 114 12.75 10.83 27.35
N VAL A 115 13.40 9.72 27.72
CA VAL A 115 13.99 9.31 29.02
C VAL A 115 13.28 8.16 29.81
N VAL A 116 14.09 7.11 30.03
CA VAL A 116 14.27 6.19 31.20
C VAL A 116 13.93 4.70 31.00
N PHE A 117 14.98 3.89 31.24
CA PHE A 117 15.11 2.43 31.33
C PHE A 117 14.19 1.72 32.35
N ALA A 118 13.80 0.46 32.07
CA ALA A 118 14.18 -0.76 32.84
C ALA A 118 13.24 -1.99 32.62
N THR A 119 13.77 -2.98 31.89
CA THR A 119 13.85 -4.45 32.16
C THR A 119 12.70 -5.33 32.72
N VAL A 120 12.58 -6.49 32.05
CA VAL A 120 12.22 -7.89 32.44
C VAL A 120 10.76 -8.35 32.36
N GLY A 121 10.54 -9.46 31.62
CA GLY A 121 9.47 -10.42 31.92
C GLY A 121 9.02 -11.28 30.72
N ALA A 122 9.79 -12.29 30.35
CA ALA A 122 9.39 -13.28 29.36
C ALA A 122 8.26 -14.18 29.87
N THR A 123 7.26 -14.47 29.03
CA THR A 123 6.48 -15.72 29.12
C THR A 123 6.21 -16.29 27.73
N THR A 124 6.54 -17.57 27.61
CA THR A 124 6.33 -18.48 26.48
C THR A 124 4.86 -18.77 26.26
N ASN A 125 4.38 -18.96 25.01
CA ASN A 125 3.27 -19.88 24.69
C ASN A 125 3.23 -20.29 23.20
N ASP A 126 3.42 -21.60 23.01
CA ASP A 126 2.80 -22.58 22.11
C ASP A 126 2.29 -22.16 20.69
N PRO A 127 2.81 -22.75 19.60
CA PRO A 127 2.32 -22.54 18.25
C PRO A 127 1.35 -23.65 17.84
N SER A 128 0.05 -23.37 17.87
CA SER A 128 -0.89 -24.15 17.04
C SER A 128 -2.01 -23.29 16.47
N LYS A 129 -2.19 -23.46 15.14
CA LYS A 129 -3.31 -23.08 14.28
C LYS A 129 -3.24 -21.72 13.58
N TYR A 130 -2.64 -21.72 12.39
CA TYR A 130 -3.06 -20.83 11.31
C TYR A 130 -3.63 -21.69 10.17
N SER A 131 -4.96 -21.71 10.08
CA SER A 131 -5.70 -22.07 8.87
C SER A 131 -5.99 -20.75 8.15
N TYR A 132 -5.63 -20.63 6.87
CA TYR A 132 -5.88 -19.43 6.08
C TYR A 132 -7.35 -19.41 5.65
N ASP A 133 -8.21 -18.81 6.47
CA ASP A 133 -9.52 -18.34 6.04
C ASP A 133 -9.38 -16.89 5.58
N THR A 134 -9.68 -16.62 4.31
CA THR A 134 -9.83 -15.26 3.79
C THR A 134 -10.97 -14.60 4.57
N PRO A 135 -10.73 -13.47 5.28
CA PRO A 135 -11.79 -12.81 6.03
C PRO A 135 -12.89 -12.34 5.08
N SER A 136 -14.14 -12.71 5.39
CA SER A 136 -15.32 -12.21 4.71
C SER A 136 -15.72 -10.89 5.38
N PHE A 137 -15.44 -9.76 4.72
CA PHE A 137 -15.77 -8.44 5.23
C PHE A 137 -17.29 -8.21 5.15
N THR A 138 -17.97 -8.29 6.29
CA THR A 138 -19.40 -7.96 6.38
C THR A 138 -19.55 -6.46 6.65
N PHE A 139 -20.08 -5.72 5.67
CA PHE A 139 -20.34 -4.29 5.78
C PHE A 139 -21.76 -4.04 6.30
N ALA A 140 -21.90 -3.19 7.32
CA ALA A 140 -23.18 -2.65 7.77
C ALA A 140 -23.33 -1.20 7.27
N PRO A 141 -24.44 -0.82 6.61
CA PRO A 141 -24.63 0.55 6.13
C PRO A 141 -24.90 1.54 7.30
N PRO A 142 -24.41 2.79 7.22
CA PRO A 142 -24.64 3.79 8.26
C PRO A 142 -26.08 4.30 8.27
N SER A 143 -26.66 4.43 9.47
CA SER A 143 -27.95 5.06 9.71
C SER A 143 -27.78 6.56 9.93
N SER A 144 -28.46 7.38 9.12
CA SER A 144 -28.43 8.84 9.18
C SER A 144 -29.36 9.40 10.25
N THR A 145 -28.82 10.08 11.26
CA THR A 145 -29.61 10.86 12.23
C THR A 145 -29.61 12.33 11.81
N THR A 146 -30.79 12.87 11.52
CA THR A 146 -31.00 14.27 11.14
C THR A 146 -31.21 15.13 12.39
N THR A 147 -30.39 16.16 12.59
CA THR A 147 -30.58 17.14 13.69
C THR A 147 -31.18 18.43 13.15
N THR A 148 -32.37 18.75 13.64
CA THR A 148 -33.18 19.94 13.33
C THR A 148 -32.53 21.21 13.88
N ALA A 149 -32.48 22.26 13.06
CA ALA A 149 -32.03 23.60 13.45
C ALA A 149 -33.19 24.42 14.06
N SER A 150 -32.91 25.11 15.16
CA SER A 150 -33.81 26.09 15.79
C SER A 150 -33.26 27.51 15.64
N SER A 151 -34.06 28.42 15.08
CA SER A 151 -33.85 29.87 15.12
C SER A 151 -34.21 30.45 16.49
N PRO A 152 -33.70 31.66 16.83
CA PRO A 152 -34.66 32.72 17.16
C PRO A 152 -34.29 34.14 16.66
N THR A 153 -35.33 34.77 16.13
CA THR A 153 -35.91 36.10 16.39
C THR A 153 -35.05 37.33 16.74
N THR A 154 -35.28 38.34 15.91
CA THR A 154 -34.92 39.76 15.95
C THR A 154 -35.54 40.55 17.11
N SER A 155 -34.77 41.45 17.74
CA SER A 155 -35.31 42.68 18.36
C SER A 155 -34.23 43.78 18.36
N GLY A 156 -34.65 45.03 18.17
CA GLY A 156 -33.77 46.15 17.80
C GLY A 156 -33.65 47.29 18.82
N ARG A 157 -32.89 48.31 18.37
CA ARG A 157 -32.59 49.66 18.93
C ARG A 157 -31.49 49.69 20.01
N ALA A 158 -30.59 50.67 20.12
CA ALA A 158 -30.48 52.02 19.55
C ALA A 158 -29.00 52.47 19.42
N THR A 159 -28.81 53.49 18.58
CA THR A 159 -27.58 54.17 18.15
C THR A 159 -26.75 54.82 19.25
N THR A 160 -25.43 54.62 19.24
CA THR A 160 -24.45 55.63 19.67
C THR A 160 -23.24 55.63 18.71
N SER A 161 -23.02 56.78 18.08
CA SER A 161 -21.95 57.02 17.12
C SER A 161 -20.63 57.18 17.87
N ARG A 162 -19.67 56.27 17.65
CA ARG A 162 -18.29 56.44 18.08
C ARG A 162 -17.37 56.10 16.92
N SER A 163 -16.63 57.10 16.44
CA SER A 163 -15.56 56.95 15.45
C SER A 163 -14.64 55.79 15.84
N ALA A 164 -14.63 54.75 15.01
CA ALA A 164 -13.67 53.66 15.10
C ALA A 164 -13.03 53.48 13.72
N SER A 165 -11.71 53.64 13.73
CA SER A 165 -10.78 53.34 12.66
C SER A 165 -11.23 52.16 11.81
N THR A 166 -11.29 52.36 10.49
CA THR A 166 -11.51 51.32 9.49
C THR A 166 -10.33 50.33 9.50
N SER A 167 -10.33 49.39 10.43
CA SER A 167 -9.64 48.12 10.21
C SER A 167 -10.47 47.37 9.19
N ARG A 168 -9.96 47.31 7.95
CA ARG A 168 -10.49 46.46 6.90
C ARG A 168 -10.40 45.03 7.42
N ALA A 169 -11.50 44.52 7.97
CA ALA A 169 -11.63 43.12 8.32
C ALA A 169 -11.29 42.33 7.06
N ALA A 170 -10.19 41.59 7.10
CA ALA A 170 -9.84 40.67 6.03
C ALA A 170 -10.98 39.66 5.96
N THR A 171 -11.89 39.86 5.01
CA THR A 171 -12.88 38.86 4.65
C THR A 171 -12.06 37.67 4.18
N SER A 172 -11.93 36.66 5.04
CA SER A 172 -11.42 35.35 4.65
C SER A 172 -12.35 34.84 3.58
N THR A 173 -12.00 35.08 2.32
CA THR A 173 -12.70 34.52 1.18
C THR A 173 -12.52 33.01 1.29
N LYS A 174 -13.58 32.32 1.69
CA LYS A 174 -13.69 30.86 1.62
C LYS A 174 -13.09 30.42 0.28
N PRO A 175 -12.13 29.47 0.25
CA PRO A 175 -11.46 29.12 -1.00
C PRO A 175 -12.51 28.72 -2.04
N ALA A 176 -12.36 29.24 -3.26
CA ALA A 176 -13.22 28.88 -4.36
C ALA A 176 -12.88 27.44 -4.79
N GLY A 177 -13.88 26.54 -4.75
CA GLY A 177 -13.75 25.15 -5.20
C GLY A 177 -14.06 24.11 -4.11
N PRO A 178 -14.07 22.81 -4.48
CA PRO A 178 -14.22 21.70 -3.54
C PRO A 178 -13.24 21.82 -2.37
N GLN A 179 -13.72 21.50 -1.16
CA GLN A 179 -12.91 21.55 0.07
C GLN A 179 -12.76 20.15 0.66
N PRO A 180 -11.64 19.85 1.35
CA PRO A 180 -11.52 18.60 2.09
C PRO A 180 -12.68 18.46 3.08
N VAL A 181 -13.17 17.24 3.28
CA VAL A 181 -14.19 16.94 4.29
C VAL A 181 -13.54 16.19 5.43
N LEU A 182 -13.48 16.83 6.61
CA LEU A 182 -12.81 16.29 7.79
C LEU A 182 -13.68 15.20 8.44
N ALA A 183 -13.72 14.04 7.80
CA ALA A 183 -14.45 12.85 8.22
C ALA A 183 -13.61 11.61 7.86
N THR A 184 -13.77 10.56 8.66
CA THR A 184 -13.18 9.23 8.44
C THR A 184 -14.19 8.33 7.71
N GLY A 185 -14.97 7.53 8.43
CA GLY A 185 -15.90 6.55 7.82
C GLY A 185 -16.97 7.15 6.90
N ASP A 186 -17.46 8.36 7.19
CA ASP A 186 -18.51 9.03 6.42
C ASP A 186 -17.99 10.00 5.35
N ASN A 187 -16.68 9.95 5.05
CA ASN A 187 -16.06 10.80 4.03
C ASN A 187 -16.72 10.59 2.66
N PRO A 188 -16.98 11.66 1.86
CA PRO A 188 -17.53 11.54 0.51
C PRO A 188 -16.80 10.55 -0.40
N LEU A 189 -15.50 10.33 -0.17
CA LEU A 189 -14.67 9.36 -0.89
C LEU A 189 -15.25 7.93 -0.88
N PHE A 190 -16.04 7.57 0.14
CA PHE A 190 -16.55 6.21 0.35
C PHE A 190 -18.06 6.04 0.08
N ARG A 191 -18.74 7.09 -0.39
CA ARG A 191 -20.21 7.08 -0.53
C ARG A 191 -20.71 6.30 -1.73
N ASP A 192 -20.01 6.40 -2.85
CA ASP A 192 -20.37 5.71 -4.07
C ASP A 192 -19.78 4.29 -4.07
N PRO A 193 -20.61 3.22 -4.04
CA PRO A 193 -20.12 1.85 -4.06
C PRO A 193 -19.43 1.47 -5.37
N GLU A 194 -19.65 2.22 -6.45
CA GLU A 194 -19.03 1.98 -7.77
C GLU A 194 -17.80 2.86 -8.02
N SER A 195 -17.51 3.81 -7.12
CA SER A 195 -16.33 4.65 -7.23
C SER A 195 -15.05 3.82 -7.05
N GLY A 196 -14.17 3.89 -8.05
CA GLY A 196 -12.89 3.19 -8.11
C GLY A 196 -11.96 3.85 -9.12
N LEU A 197 -10.70 3.42 -9.16
CA LEU A 197 -9.74 3.99 -10.09
C LEU A 197 -10.14 3.68 -11.53
N VAL A 198 -10.01 4.67 -12.41
CA VAL A 198 -10.17 4.44 -13.84
C VAL A 198 -9.03 3.58 -14.37
N ASN A 199 -9.38 2.53 -15.11
CA ASN A 199 -8.40 1.61 -15.71
C ASN A 199 -7.75 2.29 -16.92
N ILE A 200 -6.51 2.76 -16.76
CA ILE A 200 -5.71 3.39 -17.83
C ILE A 200 -4.34 2.74 -17.92
N GLU A 201 -3.80 2.63 -19.13
CA GLU A 201 -2.42 2.18 -19.34
C GLU A 201 -1.44 3.26 -18.86
N CYS A 202 -0.49 2.88 -18.01
CA CYS A 202 0.59 3.76 -17.58
C CYS A 202 1.88 3.44 -18.35
N GLY A 203 2.56 4.46 -18.85
CA GLY A 203 3.91 4.33 -19.40
C GLY A 203 4.96 4.65 -18.33
N TYR A 204 5.79 3.68 -17.97
CA TYR A 204 6.92 3.90 -17.07
C TYR A 204 8.25 3.90 -17.84
N PRO A 205 9.14 4.87 -17.61
CA PRO A 205 10.54 4.74 -17.99
C PRO A 205 11.15 3.45 -17.41
N ARG A 206 12.21 2.93 -18.04
CA ARG A 206 12.96 1.82 -17.44
C ARG A 206 13.49 2.25 -16.07
N TRP A 207 13.28 1.40 -15.06
CA TRP A 207 13.84 1.62 -13.73
C TRP A 207 15.37 1.73 -13.74
N GLY A 208 15.90 2.55 -12.84
CA GLY A 208 17.32 2.57 -12.54
C GLY A 208 17.59 3.20 -11.17
N ALA A 209 18.52 2.61 -10.41
CA ALA A 209 18.88 3.04 -9.05
C ALA A 209 19.77 4.30 -9.00
N THR A 210 19.66 5.19 -9.98
CA THR A 210 20.22 6.54 -9.91
C THR A 210 19.11 7.51 -9.58
N VAL A 211 19.41 8.59 -8.85
CA VAL A 211 18.42 9.62 -8.50
C VAL A 211 17.62 10.09 -9.72
N ALA A 212 18.30 10.38 -10.84
CA ALA A 212 17.62 10.87 -12.04
C ALA A 212 16.67 9.83 -12.67
N ALA A 213 17.09 8.57 -12.77
CA ALA A 213 16.28 7.51 -13.36
C ALA A 213 15.07 7.15 -12.47
N ALA A 214 15.29 7.03 -11.16
CA ALA A 214 14.23 6.76 -10.20
C ALA A 214 13.25 7.94 -10.08
N GLN A 215 13.74 9.19 -10.11
CA GLN A 215 12.88 10.38 -10.16
C GLN A 215 11.97 10.35 -11.40
N ALA A 216 12.51 10.11 -12.59
CA ALA A 216 11.71 10.00 -13.80
C ALA A 216 10.68 8.86 -13.74
N PHE A 217 11.04 7.72 -13.14
CA PHE A 217 10.13 6.60 -12.91
C PHE A 217 8.95 6.99 -12.00
N PHE A 218 9.24 7.60 -10.84
CA PHE A 218 8.20 8.00 -9.89
C PHE A 218 7.37 9.20 -10.35
N ASP A 219 7.93 10.12 -11.14
CA ASP A 219 7.17 11.20 -11.78
C ASP A 219 6.16 10.66 -12.81
N ALA A 220 6.54 9.60 -13.55
CA ALA A 220 5.61 8.90 -14.44
C ALA A 220 4.52 8.15 -13.65
N ALA A 221 4.89 7.46 -12.56
CA ALA A 221 3.95 6.81 -11.66
C ALA A 221 2.95 7.81 -11.06
N LYS A 222 3.44 8.97 -10.59
CA LYS A 222 2.61 10.08 -10.11
C LYS A 222 1.62 10.53 -11.18
N THR A 223 2.09 10.76 -12.40
CA THR A 223 1.24 11.20 -13.50
C THR A 223 0.11 10.20 -13.78
N CYS A 224 0.40 8.90 -13.69
CA CYS A 224 -0.65 7.90 -13.86
C CYS A 224 -1.66 7.92 -12.70
N LEU A 225 -1.18 7.92 -11.45
CA LEU A 225 -2.03 8.01 -10.26
C LEU A 225 -2.90 9.28 -10.24
N ASP A 226 -2.35 10.43 -10.65
CA ASP A 226 -3.09 11.68 -10.81
C ASP A 226 -4.27 11.51 -11.79
N ASN A 227 -4.03 10.91 -12.95
CA ASN A 227 -5.06 10.66 -13.96
C ASN A 227 -6.12 9.66 -13.48
N MET A 228 -5.75 8.72 -12.61
CA MET A 228 -6.64 7.71 -12.04
C MET A 228 -7.52 8.27 -10.92
N TRP A 229 -6.96 9.06 -10.01
CA TRP A 229 -7.63 9.57 -8.82
C TRP A 229 -8.40 10.87 -9.05
N LYS A 230 -7.96 11.72 -9.98
CA LYS A 230 -8.65 12.97 -10.28
C LYS A 230 -10.15 12.81 -10.57
N PRO A 231 -10.61 11.92 -11.47
CA PRO A 231 -12.04 11.74 -11.72
C PRO A 231 -12.80 11.22 -10.49
N VAL A 232 -12.17 10.37 -9.67
CA VAL A 232 -12.74 9.83 -8.42
C VAL A 232 -13.04 10.95 -7.43
N LEU A 233 -12.05 11.82 -7.17
CA LEU A 233 -12.20 12.95 -6.24
C LEU A 233 -13.17 14.01 -6.77
N GLN A 234 -13.16 14.27 -8.08
CA GLN A 234 -14.11 15.18 -8.71
C GLN A 234 -15.56 14.69 -8.57
N ALA A 235 -15.81 13.40 -8.80
CA ALA A 235 -17.14 12.80 -8.63
C ALA A 235 -17.63 12.88 -7.17
N ALA A 236 -16.73 12.76 -6.20
CA ALA A 236 -17.02 12.92 -4.78
C ALA A 236 -17.11 14.39 -4.31
N ASN A 237 -16.93 15.37 -5.21
CA ASN A 237 -16.84 16.80 -4.89
C ASN A 237 -15.78 17.10 -3.80
N LEU A 238 -14.62 16.43 -3.92
CA LEU A 238 -13.43 16.62 -3.09
C LEU A 238 -12.34 17.36 -3.89
N PRO A 239 -11.40 18.05 -3.23
CA PRO A 239 -10.33 18.75 -3.93
C PRO A 239 -9.35 17.76 -4.54
N PHE A 240 -8.68 18.20 -5.60
CA PHE A 240 -7.59 17.48 -6.22
C PHE A 240 -6.35 18.38 -6.31
N SER A 241 -5.19 17.81 -5.99
CA SER A 241 -3.88 18.41 -6.22
C SER A 241 -2.90 17.30 -6.54
N THR A 242 -1.81 17.62 -7.23
CA THR A 242 -0.72 16.67 -7.49
C THR A 242 0.31 16.76 -6.36
N PRO A 243 0.85 15.65 -5.84
CA PRO A 243 1.95 15.72 -4.89
C PRO A 243 3.27 16.08 -5.59
N THR A 244 4.22 16.58 -4.82
CA THR A 244 5.63 16.63 -5.25
C THR A 244 6.29 15.27 -4.99
N VAL A 245 7.27 14.90 -5.80
CA VAL A 245 8.07 13.68 -5.61
C VAL A 245 9.52 14.07 -5.37
N SER A 246 10.11 13.55 -4.31
CA SER A 246 11.51 13.78 -3.94
C SER A 246 12.25 12.46 -3.79
N VAL A 247 13.25 12.21 -4.63
CA VAL A 247 14.04 10.97 -4.63
C VAL A 247 15.49 11.27 -4.25
N PRO A 248 15.82 11.48 -2.96
CA PRO A 248 17.20 11.66 -2.56
C PRO A 248 17.96 10.33 -2.63
N ALA A 249 19.28 10.40 -2.84
CA ALA A 249 20.12 9.20 -2.79
C ALA A 249 20.14 8.57 -1.39
N ARG A 250 19.95 9.39 -0.35
CA ARG A 250 19.94 8.95 1.05
C ARG A 250 18.78 9.55 1.84
N ALA A 251 18.26 8.84 2.83
CA ALA A 251 17.22 9.33 3.73
C ALA A 251 17.60 10.61 4.49
N SER A 252 18.90 10.82 4.77
CA SER A 252 19.38 12.08 5.34
C SER A 252 19.19 13.30 4.42
N GLY A 253 19.05 13.08 3.11
CA GLY A 253 18.70 14.11 2.13
C GLY A 253 17.19 14.40 2.02
N ALA A 254 16.32 13.58 2.64
CA ALA A 254 14.88 13.78 2.67
C ALA A 254 14.50 14.84 3.73
N THR A 255 14.86 16.11 3.48
CA THR A 255 14.49 17.21 4.38
C THR A 255 13.00 17.52 4.25
N SER A 256 12.27 17.36 5.35
CA SER A 256 10.81 17.46 5.39
C SER A 256 10.32 18.21 6.62
N PRO A 257 9.18 18.93 6.55
CA PRO A 257 8.54 19.48 7.75
C PRO A 257 7.81 18.41 8.58
N CYS A 258 7.63 17.19 8.07
CA CYS A 258 6.95 16.10 8.80
C CYS A 258 7.90 15.18 9.58
N THR A 259 9.19 15.19 9.26
CA THR A 259 10.19 14.31 9.88
C THR A 259 11.46 15.10 10.19
N SER A 260 12.14 14.78 11.29
CA SER A 260 13.54 15.19 11.44
C SER A 260 14.40 14.39 10.46
N SER A 261 15.34 15.03 9.77
CA SER A 261 16.26 14.38 8.81
C SER A 261 16.88 13.11 9.39
N GLY A 262 16.74 11.96 8.70
CA GLY A 262 17.33 10.68 9.08
C GLY A 262 16.45 9.73 9.92
N GLY A 263 15.12 9.84 9.86
CA GLY A 263 14.22 8.83 10.46
C GLY A 263 14.31 7.46 9.77
N SER A 264 13.95 6.39 10.50
CA SER A 264 13.86 5.02 9.97
C SER A 264 12.52 4.80 9.24
N PHE A 265 12.43 5.29 8.00
CA PHE A 265 11.31 5.06 7.10
C PHE A 265 11.82 4.50 5.78
N ALA A 266 11.03 3.65 5.11
CA ALA A 266 11.36 3.20 3.75
C ALA A 266 11.07 4.30 2.72
N ALA A 267 9.85 4.83 2.77
CA ALA A 267 9.36 6.00 2.07
C ALA A 267 8.36 6.70 2.99
N PHE A 268 7.94 7.93 2.66
CA PHE A 268 6.84 8.58 3.39
C PHE A 268 6.20 9.72 2.60
N TYR A 269 4.91 9.94 2.82
CA TYR A 269 4.20 11.15 2.42
C TYR A 269 4.16 12.19 3.54
N CYS A 270 4.45 13.45 3.21
CA CYS A 270 4.29 14.58 4.12
C CYS A 270 3.09 15.45 3.76
N SER A 271 2.06 15.41 4.60
CA SER A 271 0.82 16.19 4.43
C SER A 271 1.01 17.71 4.59
N THR A 272 2.10 18.18 5.17
CA THR A 272 2.35 19.62 5.34
C THR A 272 2.82 20.31 4.05
N ASN A 273 3.62 19.61 3.23
CA ASN A 273 4.14 20.15 1.96
C ASN A 273 3.73 19.32 0.73
N HIS A 274 2.83 18.36 0.91
CA HIS A 274 2.29 17.47 -0.11
C HIS A 274 3.38 16.77 -0.93
N THR A 275 4.40 16.25 -0.25
CA THR A 275 5.55 15.60 -0.92
C THR A 275 5.67 14.13 -0.54
N ILE A 276 5.81 13.27 -1.55
CA ILE A 276 6.20 11.87 -1.39
C ILE A 276 7.73 11.80 -1.46
N TYR A 277 8.35 11.29 -0.40
CA TYR A 277 9.79 11.10 -0.30
C TYR A 277 10.14 9.62 -0.50
N MET A 278 11.01 9.34 -1.48
CA MET A 278 11.45 7.99 -1.85
C MET A 278 12.99 7.91 -1.81
N PRO A 279 13.63 7.86 -0.62
CA PRO A 279 15.07 7.75 -0.53
C PRO A 279 15.56 6.41 -1.07
N LEU A 280 16.56 6.41 -1.95
CA LEU A 280 17.03 5.19 -2.61
C LEU A 280 17.64 4.17 -1.62
N ASP A 281 18.33 4.64 -0.57
CA ASP A 281 18.96 3.78 0.42
C ASP A 281 17.98 3.09 1.39
N THR A 282 16.72 3.52 1.44
CA THR A 282 15.72 2.98 2.37
C THR A 282 14.58 2.21 1.70
N ILE A 283 14.38 2.36 0.39
CA ILE A 283 13.44 1.53 -0.39
C ILE A 283 14.02 0.17 -0.81
N GLN A 284 15.16 -0.22 -0.22
CA GLN A 284 15.80 -1.54 -0.39
C GLN A 284 16.20 -1.85 -1.83
N VAL A 285 16.78 -0.86 -2.54
CA VAL A 285 17.20 -1.03 -3.94
C VAL A 285 18.21 -2.16 -4.15
N ASP A 286 19.04 -2.43 -3.15
CA ASP A 286 20.03 -3.51 -3.18
C ASP A 286 19.38 -4.91 -3.03
N GLU A 287 18.21 -4.99 -2.39
CA GLU A 287 17.48 -6.25 -2.18
C GLU A 287 16.59 -6.59 -3.38
N TYR A 288 15.80 -5.62 -3.86
CA TYR A 288 14.85 -5.85 -4.96
C TYR A 288 15.47 -5.63 -6.35
N GLY A 289 16.63 -4.98 -6.44
CA GLY A 289 17.34 -4.73 -7.70
C GLY A 289 16.46 -4.05 -8.76
N ASP A 290 16.27 -4.73 -9.88
CA ASP A 290 15.48 -4.25 -11.03
C ASP A 290 13.96 -4.55 -10.93
N ASP A 291 13.47 -5.10 -9.81
CA ASP A 291 12.04 -5.44 -9.64
C ASP A 291 11.19 -4.19 -9.36
N SER A 292 11.07 -3.35 -10.38
CA SER A 292 10.42 -2.03 -10.33
C SER A 292 8.98 -2.02 -9.82
N VAL A 293 8.27 -3.15 -9.89
CA VAL A 293 6.89 -3.25 -9.39
C VAL A 293 6.83 -3.12 -7.86
N ILE A 294 7.89 -3.52 -7.13
CA ILE A 294 7.94 -3.38 -5.67
C ILE A 294 8.06 -1.90 -5.29
N TYR A 295 8.92 -1.13 -5.96
CA TYR A 295 9.02 0.31 -5.71
C TYR A 295 7.75 1.05 -6.14
N LEU A 296 7.12 0.62 -7.23
CA LEU A 296 5.85 1.16 -7.71
C LEU A 296 4.72 0.94 -6.68
N MET A 297 4.66 -0.24 -6.06
CA MET A 297 3.73 -0.56 -4.99
C MET A 297 3.95 0.32 -3.75
N VAL A 298 5.20 0.50 -3.31
CA VAL A 298 5.53 1.41 -2.20
C VAL A 298 5.10 2.85 -2.54
N PHE A 299 5.40 3.32 -3.75
CA PHE A 299 4.98 4.66 -4.19
C PHE A 299 3.45 4.83 -4.19
N ALA A 300 2.71 3.80 -4.59
CA ALA A 300 1.25 3.82 -4.60
C ALA A 300 0.64 3.86 -3.19
N HIS A 301 1.28 3.22 -2.21
CA HIS A 301 0.92 3.35 -0.79
C HIS A 301 1.09 4.80 -0.32
N GLU A 302 2.23 5.43 -0.59
CA GLU A 302 2.46 6.83 -0.21
C GLU A 302 1.51 7.80 -0.93
N TYR A 303 1.16 7.50 -2.18
CA TYR A 303 0.12 8.24 -2.88
C TYR A 303 -1.26 8.03 -2.23
N GLY A 304 -1.52 6.87 -1.64
CA GLY A 304 -2.69 6.62 -0.79
C GLY A 304 -2.80 7.63 0.35
N HIS A 305 -1.73 7.89 1.08
CA HIS A 305 -1.68 8.94 2.11
C HIS A 305 -1.93 10.34 1.56
N HIS A 306 -1.48 10.62 0.33
CA HIS A 306 -1.83 11.87 -0.35
C HIS A 306 -3.34 12.01 -0.54
N ILE A 307 -4.02 10.94 -0.99
CA ILE A 307 -5.49 10.91 -1.13
C ILE A 307 -6.20 11.10 0.21
N GLU A 308 -5.73 10.47 1.28
CA GLU A 308 -6.26 10.67 2.63
C GLU A 308 -6.12 12.12 3.10
N ALA A 309 -5.00 12.77 2.76
CA ALA A 309 -4.75 14.16 3.13
C ALA A 309 -5.65 15.14 2.40
N ILE A 310 -5.77 15.02 1.09
CA ILE A 310 -6.58 15.96 0.29
C ILE A 310 -8.08 15.72 0.44
N SER A 311 -8.51 14.48 0.74
CA SER A 311 -9.91 14.18 1.06
C SER A 311 -10.32 14.66 2.46
N GLY A 312 -9.36 14.89 3.37
CA GLY A 312 -9.58 15.32 4.75
C GLY A 312 -9.61 14.18 5.78
N VAL A 313 -9.46 12.93 5.34
CA VAL A 313 -9.43 11.74 6.23
C VAL A 313 -8.26 11.82 7.21
N SER A 314 -7.03 12.04 6.73
CA SER A 314 -5.86 12.03 7.61
C SER A 314 -5.89 13.18 8.61
N GLN A 315 -6.40 14.36 8.22
CA GLN A 315 -6.57 15.50 9.14
C GLN A 315 -7.51 15.15 10.30
N LYS A 316 -8.64 14.48 9.99
CA LYS A 316 -9.58 14.01 11.01
C LYS A 316 -8.95 12.95 11.92
N SER A 317 -8.29 11.95 11.33
CA SER A 317 -7.60 10.87 12.07
C SER A 317 -6.50 11.42 12.98
N HIS A 318 -5.62 12.29 12.48
CA HIS A 318 -4.53 12.87 13.27
C HIS A 318 -5.05 13.65 14.48
N LYS A 319 -6.14 14.42 14.31
CA LYS A 319 -6.78 15.12 15.42
C LYS A 319 -7.28 14.14 16.48
N GLU A 320 -8.04 13.12 16.09
CA GLU A 320 -8.57 12.11 17.02
C GLU A 320 -7.47 11.32 17.71
N ARG A 321 -6.39 11.00 16.98
CA ARG A 321 -5.23 10.28 17.51
C ARG A 321 -4.47 11.14 18.52
N TYR A 322 -4.31 12.43 18.25
CA TYR A 322 -3.70 13.36 19.19
C TYR A 322 -4.52 13.45 20.49
N GLU A 323 -5.84 13.63 20.38
CA GLU A 323 -6.76 13.70 21.52
C GLU A 323 -6.79 12.40 22.34
N ALA A 324 -6.70 11.24 21.69
CA ALA A 324 -6.67 9.94 22.35
C ALA A 324 -5.33 9.58 23.00
N GLY A 325 -4.26 10.33 22.73
CA GLY A 325 -2.88 9.94 23.03
C GLY A 325 -2.29 9.08 21.92
N PRO A 326 -1.23 9.52 21.20
CA PRO A 326 -0.72 8.85 20.01
C PRO A 326 -0.26 7.39 20.17
N THR A 327 0.13 7.01 21.40
CA THR A 327 0.62 5.68 21.78
C THR A 327 -0.42 4.89 22.60
N SER A 328 -1.59 5.47 22.87
CA SER A 328 -2.67 4.73 23.53
C SER A 328 -3.21 3.64 22.62
N ALA A 329 -3.89 2.64 23.18
CA ALA A 329 -4.53 1.60 22.37
C ALA A 329 -5.44 2.17 21.28
N LYS A 330 -6.19 3.24 21.59
CA LYS A 330 -7.04 3.93 20.62
C LYS A 330 -6.23 4.71 19.59
N GLY A 331 -5.19 5.43 20.00
CA GLY A 331 -4.32 6.17 19.09
C GLY A 331 -3.60 5.26 18.10
N LEU A 332 -3.15 4.10 18.55
CA LEU A 332 -2.55 3.06 17.72
C LEU A 332 -3.55 2.42 16.76
N GLU A 333 -4.79 2.18 17.19
CA GLU A 333 -5.85 1.70 16.27
C GLU A 333 -6.16 2.71 15.16
N LEU A 334 -6.24 4.00 15.49
CA LEU A 334 -6.43 5.06 14.49
C LEU A 334 -5.27 5.12 13.49
N SER A 335 -4.04 4.86 13.95
CA SER A 335 -2.87 4.70 13.08
C SER A 335 -3.06 3.54 12.12
N ARG A 336 -3.35 2.34 12.62
CA ARG A 336 -3.53 1.13 11.79
C ARG A 336 -4.64 1.30 10.74
N ARG A 337 -5.75 1.96 11.09
CA ARG A 337 -6.84 2.23 10.13
C ARG A 337 -6.37 3.13 8.98
N LEU A 338 -5.56 4.14 9.26
CA LEU A 338 -4.98 5.02 8.24
C LEU A 338 -3.99 4.24 7.35
N GLU A 339 -3.02 3.56 7.95
CA GLU A 339 -2.01 2.77 7.22
C GLU A 339 -2.64 1.69 6.32
N LEU A 340 -3.62 0.95 6.83
CA LEU A 340 -4.30 -0.11 6.07
C LEU A 340 -5.21 0.44 4.97
N GLN A 341 -5.68 1.68 5.10
CA GLN A 341 -6.44 2.35 4.04
C GLN A 341 -5.52 2.74 2.88
N ALA A 342 -4.40 3.39 3.17
CA ALA A 342 -3.36 3.67 2.17
C ALA A 342 -2.87 2.38 1.50
N GLN A 343 -2.74 1.30 2.26
CA GLN A 343 -2.39 -0.02 1.75
C GLN A 343 -3.43 -0.57 0.77
N CYS A 344 -4.72 -0.46 1.09
CA CYS A 344 -5.81 -0.84 0.19
C CYS A 344 -5.82 0.00 -1.08
N PHE A 345 -5.59 1.32 -0.98
CA PHE A 345 -5.46 2.20 -2.15
C PHE A 345 -4.28 1.82 -3.05
N GLY A 346 -3.13 1.46 -2.48
CA GLY A 346 -2.00 0.91 -3.23
C GLY A 346 -2.36 -0.38 -3.98
N GLY A 347 -3.15 -1.26 -3.34
CA GLY A 347 -3.73 -2.44 -3.97
C GLY A 347 -4.60 -2.10 -5.18
N MET A 348 -5.53 -1.14 -5.03
CA MET A 348 -6.41 -0.70 -6.13
C MET A 348 -5.62 -0.29 -7.38
N PHE A 349 -4.52 0.46 -7.19
CA PHE A 349 -3.66 0.90 -8.28
C PHE A 349 -2.97 -0.27 -9.01
N ILE A 350 -2.44 -1.23 -8.26
CA ILE A 350 -1.77 -2.41 -8.84
C ILE A 350 -2.80 -3.32 -9.53
N GLY A 351 -4.00 -3.47 -8.97
CA GLY A 351 -5.11 -4.18 -9.60
C GLY A 351 -5.52 -3.58 -10.93
N SER A 352 -5.70 -2.25 -10.97
CA SER A 352 -5.97 -1.53 -12.21
C SER A 352 -4.82 -1.65 -13.23
N SER A 353 -3.57 -1.50 -12.78
CA SER A 353 -2.39 -1.62 -13.65
C SER A 353 -2.26 -3.03 -14.26
N ASN A 354 -2.61 -4.06 -13.49
CA ASN A 354 -2.62 -5.43 -13.98
C ASN A 354 -3.78 -5.67 -14.94
N HIS A 355 -4.97 -5.15 -14.65
CA HIS A 355 -6.16 -5.29 -15.49
C HIS A 355 -5.94 -4.79 -16.92
N VAL A 356 -5.25 -3.67 -17.09
CA VAL A 356 -4.91 -3.09 -18.41
C VAL A 356 -3.64 -3.66 -19.02
N GLY A 357 -2.92 -4.53 -18.31
CA GLY A 357 -1.68 -5.16 -18.80
C GLY A 357 -0.42 -4.30 -18.71
N THR A 358 -0.46 -3.15 -18.04
CA THR A 358 0.75 -2.35 -17.75
C THR A 358 1.74 -3.12 -16.89
N ILE A 359 1.24 -3.96 -15.97
CA ILE A 359 2.05 -4.95 -15.24
C ILE A 359 1.51 -6.35 -15.47
N SER A 360 2.40 -7.35 -15.45
CA SER A 360 2.03 -8.76 -15.64
C SER A 360 1.40 -9.37 -14.38
N ASN A 361 0.72 -10.51 -14.55
CA ASN A 361 0.16 -11.28 -13.43
C ASN A 361 1.26 -11.76 -12.46
N ASP A 362 2.45 -12.05 -12.97
CA ASP A 362 3.60 -12.45 -12.16
C ASP A 362 4.13 -11.27 -11.32
N GLN A 363 4.21 -10.07 -11.90
CA GLN A 363 4.53 -8.85 -11.18
C GLN A 363 3.50 -8.56 -10.08
N ALA A 364 2.21 -8.61 -10.40
CA ALA A 364 1.14 -8.45 -9.42
C ALA A 364 1.23 -9.50 -8.30
N GLY A 365 1.45 -10.77 -8.65
CA GLY A 365 1.62 -11.85 -7.67
C GLY A 365 2.81 -11.64 -6.73
N ARG A 366 3.91 -11.04 -7.20
CA ARG A 366 5.04 -10.67 -6.33
C ARG A 366 4.66 -9.60 -5.32
N THR A 367 3.99 -8.53 -5.75
CA THR A 367 3.54 -7.47 -4.84
C THR A 367 2.59 -8.00 -3.75
N ILE A 368 1.66 -8.89 -4.10
CA ILE A 368 0.74 -9.50 -3.12
C ILE A 368 1.53 -10.31 -2.08
N ARG A 369 2.45 -11.19 -2.52
CA ARG A 369 3.28 -11.99 -1.60
C ARG A 369 4.15 -11.13 -0.69
N ASP A 370 4.74 -10.08 -1.24
CA ASP A 370 5.58 -9.14 -0.52
C ASP A 370 4.77 -8.43 0.59
N ASN A 371 3.54 -7.99 0.32
CA ASN A 371 2.68 -7.37 1.35
C ASN A 371 2.30 -8.30 2.51
N TYR A 372 2.18 -9.61 2.28
CA TYR A 372 1.98 -10.57 3.38
C TYR A 372 3.23 -10.78 4.26
N SER A 373 4.37 -10.17 3.90
CA SER A 373 5.58 -10.16 4.72
C SER A 373 5.81 -8.85 5.48
N ARG A 374 5.06 -7.79 5.13
CA ARG A 374 5.11 -6.43 5.68
C ARG A 374 4.08 -6.21 6.78
N GLY A 375 4.16 -5.09 7.50
CA GLY A 375 3.32 -4.78 8.66
C GLY A 375 3.98 -5.17 9.99
N ASP A 376 3.24 -4.96 11.07
CA ASP A 376 3.72 -5.11 12.45
C ASP A 376 4.11 -6.56 12.76
N GLY A 377 5.37 -6.79 13.09
CA GLY A 377 5.91 -8.02 13.62
C GLY A 377 5.82 -8.14 15.15
N PRO A 378 6.28 -9.27 15.72
CA PRO A 378 6.34 -9.45 17.17
C PRO A 378 7.26 -8.41 17.83
N GLY A 379 6.72 -7.63 18.77
CA GLY A 379 7.46 -6.61 19.51
C GLY A 379 7.44 -5.21 18.86
N ASP A 380 6.89 -5.08 17.65
CA ASP A 380 6.74 -3.79 17.00
C ASP A 380 5.65 -2.94 17.66
N THR A 381 5.74 -1.63 17.45
CA THR A 381 4.61 -0.74 17.75
C THR A 381 3.43 -1.16 16.87
N ARG A 382 2.23 -1.20 17.46
CA ARG A 382 1.02 -1.66 16.75
C ARG A 382 0.41 -0.54 15.91
N ASP A 383 1.12 -0.01 14.93
CA ASP A 383 0.71 1.17 14.16
C ASP A 383 0.41 0.94 12.67
N HIS A 384 0.77 -0.22 12.10
CA HIS A 384 0.50 -0.55 10.69
C HIS A 384 -0.40 -1.79 10.48
N GLY A 385 -0.72 -2.52 11.56
CA GLY A 385 -1.52 -3.76 11.51
C GLY A 385 -0.67 -5.01 11.37
N THR A 386 -1.21 -6.18 11.72
CA THR A 386 -0.46 -7.44 11.54
C THR A 386 -0.09 -7.65 10.08
N LYS A 387 0.91 -8.49 9.82
CA LYS A 387 1.25 -8.87 8.45
C LYS A 387 0.08 -9.46 7.66
N GLN A 388 -0.79 -10.20 8.35
CA GLN A 388 -2.00 -10.74 7.75
C GLN A 388 -2.97 -9.61 7.35
N ASN A 389 -3.21 -8.63 8.23
CA ASN A 389 -4.09 -7.50 7.92
C ASN A 389 -3.51 -6.62 6.80
N TYR A 390 -2.20 -6.35 6.84
CA TYR A 390 -1.50 -5.57 5.83
C TYR A 390 -1.63 -6.17 4.42
N GLY A 391 -1.29 -7.45 4.28
CA GLY A 391 -1.47 -8.18 3.02
C GLY A 391 -2.93 -8.30 2.58
N SER A 392 -3.85 -8.55 3.52
CA SER A 392 -5.27 -8.72 3.19
C SER A 392 -5.94 -7.44 2.70
N TRP A 393 -5.63 -6.28 3.28
CA TRP A 393 -6.16 -5.00 2.81
C TRP A 393 -5.60 -4.61 1.44
N TYR A 394 -4.32 -4.91 1.19
CA TYR A 394 -3.72 -4.74 -0.13
C TYR A 394 -4.43 -5.60 -1.18
N GLU A 395 -4.56 -6.91 -0.94
CA GLU A 395 -5.22 -7.83 -1.86
C GLU A 395 -6.70 -7.50 -2.03
N HIS A 396 -7.35 -6.97 -0.99
CA HIS A 396 -8.72 -6.47 -1.05
C HIS A 396 -8.85 -5.31 -2.05
N GLY A 397 -7.96 -4.33 -1.97
CA GLY A 397 -7.90 -3.22 -2.93
C GLY A 397 -7.62 -3.70 -4.35
N TYR A 398 -6.62 -4.57 -4.51
CA TYR A 398 -6.23 -5.19 -5.79
C TYR A 398 -7.40 -5.87 -6.48
N THR A 399 -8.17 -6.65 -5.72
CA THR A 399 -9.27 -7.45 -6.28
C THR A 399 -10.49 -6.62 -6.62
N ASN A 400 -10.82 -5.62 -5.80
CA ASN A 400 -12.11 -4.94 -5.90
C ASN A 400 -12.06 -3.62 -6.67
N ASN A 401 -10.95 -2.88 -6.58
CA ASN A 401 -10.83 -1.51 -7.12
C ASN A 401 -12.08 -0.66 -6.82
N ARG A 402 -12.42 -0.50 -5.53
CA ARG A 402 -13.53 0.33 -5.03
C ARG A 402 -13.12 1.09 -3.78
N THR A 403 -13.33 2.42 -3.77
CA THR A 403 -12.95 3.26 -2.63
C THR A 403 -13.74 2.89 -1.38
N GLN A 404 -15.05 2.63 -1.50
CA GLN A 404 -15.89 2.20 -0.37
C GLN A 404 -15.38 0.90 0.27
N LYS A 405 -14.85 -0.03 -0.54
CA LYS A 405 -14.29 -1.30 -0.05
C LYS A 405 -13.01 -1.10 0.75
N CYS A 406 -12.28 0.00 0.53
CA CYS A 406 -11.12 0.41 1.32
C CYS A 406 -11.47 1.29 2.54
N ASN A 407 -12.74 1.34 2.96
CA ASN A 407 -13.17 2.09 4.14
C ASN A 407 -12.85 1.32 5.44
N THR A 408 -11.59 1.39 5.87
CA THR A 408 -11.09 0.76 7.10
C THR A 408 -11.76 1.31 8.36
N TRP A 409 -12.37 2.49 8.31
CA TRP A 409 -12.94 3.19 9.48
C TRP A 409 -14.24 2.55 9.99
N VAL A 410 -14.93 1.81 9.14
CA VAL A 410 -16.15 1.05 9.48
C VAL A 410 -15.89 -0.44 9.66
N ALA A 411 -14.64 -0.88 9.44
CA ALA A 411 -14.23 -2.27 9.64
C ALA A 411 -14.15 -2.62 11.14
N SER A 412 -14.30 -3.91 11.45
CA SER A 412 -14.18 -4.37 12.83
C SER A 412 -12.75 -4.14 13.36
N PRO A 413 -12.55 -3.96 14.68
CA PRO A 413 -11.20 -3.82 15.23
C PRO A 413 -10.26 -4.99 14.90
N ALA A 414 -10.79 -6.19 14.72
CA ALA A 414 -10.00 -7.37 14.33
C ALA A 414 -9.45 -7.28 12.90
N ASP A 415 -10.20 -6.64 11.99
CA ASP A 415 -9.79 -6.48 10.60
C ASP A 415 -8.71 -5.42 10.42
N VAL A 416 -8.44 -4.61 11.46
CA VAL A 416 -7.43 -3.54 11.46
C VAL A 416 -6.43 -3.68 12.61
N SER A 417 -6.32 -4.89 13.16
CA SER A 417 -5.55 -5.14 14.39
C SER A 417 -4.06 -5.16 14.17
#